data_AF-A0AA47M6Y7-F1
#
_entry.id   AF-A0AA47M6Y7-F1
#
_cell.length_a   1.000
_cell.length_b   1.000
_cell.length_c   1.000
_cell.angle_alpha   90.00
_cell.angle_beta   90.00
_cell.angle_gamma   90.00
#
_symmetry.space_group_name_H-M   'P 1'
#
loop_
_entity.id
_entity.type
_entity.pdbx_description
1 polymer ?
#
loop_
_entity_poly.entity_id
_entity_poly.type
_entity_poly.pdbx_seq_one_letter_code
_entity_poly.pdbx_strand_id
1 'polypeptide(L)'
;MLIITVWVHISADLSWSVNTSALVKKAQQWLHFPRVLRKEQLNTQLLVTFYRSTIEGLLTYAVSVWHSSCTEEEKKLQRVANIAQKIIGCPLPSLSTIYNSRCLSRARNILKDTTHPGFHLFNLLPSGRRFRSIRARTNRLRDSFFPIAVTILNSNVH
;
A
#
# COMPACT_ATOMS: atom_id res chain seq x y z
N MET A 1 -6.75 -22.71 7.03
CA MET A 1 -6.47 -21.52 7.84
C MET A 1 -4.99 -21.16 7.63
N LEU A 2 -4.69 -20.25 6.71
CA LEU A 2 -3.32 -19.93 6.30
C LEU A 2 -2.71 -18.88 7.26
N ILE A 3 -1.84 -19.34 8.15
CA ILE A 3 -0.98 -18.48 8.97
C ILE A 3 0.04 -17.83 8.02
N ILE A 4 -0.04 -16.50 7.91
CA ILE A 4 0.89 -15.68 7.13
C ILE A 4 2.17 -15.53 7.97
N THR A 5 3.15 -16.40 7.78
CA THR A 5 4.53 -16.14 8.24
C THR A 5 5.15 -15.09 7.32
N VAL A 6 4.89 -13.81 7.62
CA VAL A 6 5.76 -12.74 7.11
C VAL A 6 6.94 -12.63 8.05
N TRP A 7 8.05 -13.26 7.69
CA TRP A 7 9.34 -12.96 8.30
C TRP A 7 9.73 -11.53 7.91
N VAL A 8 9.86 -10.64 8.89
CA VAL A 8 10.44 -9.30 8.71
C VAL A 8 11.91 -9.40 9.07
N HIS A 9 12.78 -9.53 8.07
CA HIS A 9 14.22 -9.42 8.28
C HIS A 9 14.59 -7.94 8.43
N ILE A 10 15.11 -7.55 9.59
CA ILE A 10 15.62 -6.20 9.82
C ILE A 10 17.12 -6.25 9.54
N SER A 11 17.51 -5.82 8.34
CA SER A 11 18.91 -5.75 7.93
C SER A 11 19.63 -4.63 8.69
N ALA A 12 20.93 -4.77 8.95
CA ALA A 12 21.74 -3.80 9.71
C ALA A 12 21.85 -2.43 9.01
N ASP A 13 21.74 -2.41 7.69
CA ASP A 13 21.67 -1.20 6.85
C ASP A 13 20.24 -0.66 6.72
N LEU A 14 19.27 -1.24 7.46
CA LEU A 14 17.84 -1.00 7.32
C LEU A 14 17.35 -1.19 5.87
N SER A 15 18.07 -1.99 5.05
CA SER A 15 17.62 -2.30 3.70
C SER A 15 16.52 -3.35 3.72
N TRP A 16 15.46 -3.05 2.97
CA TRP A 16 14.27 -3.89 2.85
C TRP A 16 14.30 -4.76 1.59
N SER A 17 15.47 -4.87 0.95
CA SER A 17 15.68 -5.60 -0.30
C SER A 17 15.36 -7.09 -0.16
N VAL A 18 15.75 -7.71 0.96
CA VAL A 18 15.48 -9.12 1.28
C VAL A 18 13.97 -9.36 1.43
N ASN A 19 13.30 -8.53 2.25
CA ASN A 19 11.87 -8.65 2.50
C ASN A 19 11.07 -8.42 1.22
N THR A 20 11.41 -7.38 0.46
CA THR A 20 10.71 -7.08 -0.81
C THR A 20 10.96 -8.19 -1.84
N SER A 21 12.18 -8.71 -1.94
CA SER A 21 12.48 -9.81 -2.86
C SER A 21 11.68 -11.07 -2.51
N ALA A 22 11.54 -11.39 -1.22
CA ALA A 22 10.70 -12.50 -0.76
C ALA A 22 9.21 -12.25 -1.10
N LEU A 23 8.71 -11.04 -0.87
CA LEU A 23 7.34 -10.65 -1.19
C LEU A 23 7.06 -10.70 -2.70
N VAL A 24 7.99 -10.22 -3.53
CA VAL A 24 7.90 -10.28 -4.99
C VAL A 24 7.86 -11.72 -5.47
N LYS A 25 8.77 -12.59 -4.99
CA LYS A 25 8.77 -14.01 -5.33
C LYS A 25 7.44 -14.67 -4.97
N LYS A 26 6.92 -14.39 -3.76
CA LYS A 26 5.63 -14.92 -3.32
C LYS A 26 4.50 -14.41 -4.20
N ALA A 27 4.45 -13.11 -4.49
CA ALA A 27 3.43 -12.52 -5.34
C ALA A 27 3.47 -13.07 -6.78
N GLN A 28 4.67 -13.35 -7.31
CA GLN A 28 4.86 -14.02 -8.60
C GLN A 28 4.34 -15.46 -8.60
N GLN A 29 4.53 -16.23 -7.51
CA GLN A 29 3.93 -17.55 -7.37
C GLN A 29 2.40 -17.46 -7.41
N TRP A 30 1.82 -16.47 -6.71
CA TRP A 30 0.38 -16.25 -6.71
C TRP A 30 -0.20 -15.90 -8.08
N LEU A 31 0.60 -15.35 -9.01
CA LEU A 31 0.18 -15.11 -10.40
C LEU A 31 -0.09 -16.39 -11.19
N HIS A 32 0.38 -17.56 -10.73
CA HIS A 32 0.04 -18.84 -11.36
C HIS A 32 -1.48 -19.08 -11.34
N PHE A 33 -2.15 -18.81 -10.22
CA PHE A 33 -3.57 -19.06 -10.07
C PHE A 33 -4.43 -18.28 -11.08
N PRO A 34 -4.34 -16.94 -11.20
CA PRO A 34 -5.13 -16.21 -12.18
C PRO A 34 -4.81 -16.61 -13.63
N ARG A 35 -3.60 -17.12 -13.94
CA ARG A 35 -3.30 -17.66 -15.28
C ARG A 35 -4.09 -18.93 -15.57
N VAL A 36 -4.18 -19.85 -14.60
CA VAL A 36 -4.97 -21.08 -14.72
C VAL A 36 -6.45 -20.75 -14.80
N LEU A 37 -6.93 -19.90 -13.89
CA LEU A 37 -8.33 -19.48 -13.85
C LEU A 37 -8.77 -18.77 -15.14
N ARG A 38 -7.89 -18.00 -15.77
CA ARG A 38 -8.15 -17.38 -17.08
C ARG A 38 -8.23 -18.40 -18.21
N LYS A 39 -7.41 -19.47 -18.17
CA LYS A 39 -7.46 -20.58 -19.13
C LYS A 39 -8.81 -21.31 -19.07
N GLU A 40 -9.37 -21.46 -17.88
CA GLU A 40 -10.71 -22.03 -17.64
C GLU A 40 -11.86 -21.06 -17.99
N GLN A 41 -11.58 -19.96 -18.70
CA GLN A 41 -12.56 -18.97 -19.17
C GLN A 41 -13.41 -18.34 -18.07
N LEU A 42 -12.90 -18.25 -16.83
CA LEU A 42 -13.61 -17.59 -15.74
C LEU A 42 -13.85 -16.10 -16.05
N ASN A 43 -15.00 -15.61 -15.60
CA ASN A 43 -15.38 -14.21 -15.73
C ASN A 43 -14.31 -13.31 -15.08
N THR A 44 -13.94 -12.24 -15.80
CA THR A 44 -13.05 -11.17 -15.35
C THR A 44 -13.38 -10.67 -13.95
N GLN A 45 -14.66 -10.56 -13.56
CA GLN A 45 -15.06 -10.13 -12.22
C GLN A 45 -14.57 -11.07 -11.11
N LEU A 46 -14.60 -12.40 -11.34
CA LEU A 46 -14.09 -13.39 -10.39
C LEU A 46 -12.57 -13.30 -10.29
N LEU A 47 -11.88 -13.10 -11.42
CA LEU A 47 -10.43 -12.91 -11.45
C LEU A 47 -9.99 -11.64 -10.69
N VAL A 48 -10.73 -10.54 -10.85
CA VAL A 48 -10.49 -9.29 -10.07
C VAL A 48 -10.71 -9.54 -8.59
N THR A 49 -11.78 -10.25 -8.22
CA THR A 49 -12.08 -10.58 -6.82
C THR A 49 -10.98 -11.44 -6.20
N PHE A 50 -10.49 -12.43 -6.95
CA PHE A 50 -9.36 -13.27 -6.55
C PHE A 50 -8.08 -12.44 -6.37
N TYR A 51 -7.77 -11.54 -7.31
CA TYR A 51 -6.63 -10.64 -7.21
C TYR A 51 -6.71 -9.77 -5.95
N ARG A 52 -7.88 -9.17 -5.68
CA ARG A 52 -8.12 -8.32 -4.50
C ARG A 52 -7.92 -9.06 -3.18
N SER A 53 -8.37 -10.31 -3.10
CA SER A 53 -8.29 -11.10 -1.87
C SER A 53 -6.90 -11.71 -1.61
N THR A 54 -6.05 -11.83 -2.63
CA THR A 54 -4.75 -12.50 -2.52
C THR A 54 -3.58 -11.53 -2.74
N ILE A 55 -3.34 -11.15 -4.00
CA ILE A 55 -2.20 -10.35 -4.42
C ILE A 55 -2.33 -8.92 -3.89
N GLU A 56 -3.50 -8.28 -4.02
CA GLU A 56 -3.70 -6.92 -3.51
C GLU A 56 -3.55 -6.86 -1.98
N GLY A 57 -3.98 -7.89 -1.24
CA GLY A 57 -3.75 -7.99 0.20
C GLY A 57 -2.26 -8.04 0.56
N LEU A 58 -1.49 -8.85 -0.18
CA LEU A 58 -0.03 -8.94 -0.01
C LEU A 58 0.67 -7.61 -0.35
N LEU A 59 0.27 -6.99 -1.47
CA LEU A 59 0.78 -5.68 -1.89
C LEU A 59 0.43 -4.60 -0.86
N THR A 60 -0.81 -4.59 -0.37
CA THR A 60 -1.28 -3.65 0.66
C THR A 60 -0.45 -3.76 1.93
N TYR A 61 -0.15 -4.98 2.36
CA TYR A 61 0.74 -5.22 3.48
C TYR A 61 2.14 -4.66 3.21
N ALA A 62 2.77 -5.06 2.10
CA ALA A 62 4.12 -4.62 1.73
C ALA A 62 4.24 -3.09 1.72
N VAL A 63 3.25 -2.45 1.11
CA VAL A 63 3.26 -1.01 0.86
C VAL A 63 2.97 -0.21 2.13
N SER A 64 2.13 -0.73 3.02
CA SER A 64 1.86 -0.07 4.32
C SER A 64 3.10 0.06 5.20
N VAL A 65 4.06 -0.86 5.03
CA VAL A 65 5.31 -0.82 5.80
C VAL A 65 6.40 -0.02 5.07
N TRP A 66 6.44 -0.05 3.73
CA TRP A 66 7.64 0.40 2.99
C TRP A 66 7.43 1.40 1.85
N HIS A 67 6.19 1.81 1.50
CA HIS A 67 5.89 2.58 0.27
C HIS A 67 6.84 3.76 0.03
N SER A 68 7.30 4.36 1.11
CA SER A 68 7.95 5.66 1.12
C SER A 68 9.46 5.60 1.33
N SER A 69 10.00 4.40 1.57
CA SER A 69 11.42 4.20 1.85
C SER A 69 12.20 3.56 0.68
N CYS A 70 11.52 3.07 -0.38
CA CYS A 70 12.24 2.40 -1.46
C CYS A 70 11.53 2.43 -2.84
N THR A 71 12.02 3.28 -3.74
CA THR A 71 11.50 3.47 -5.10
C THR A 71 11.77 2.29 -6.04
N GLU A 72 12.93 1.63 -5.93
CA GLU A 72 13.26 0.48 -6.79
C GLU A 72 12.46 -0.78 -6.43
N GLU A 73 12.24 -1.01 -5.13
CA GLU A 73 11.42 -2.12 -4.67
C GLU A 73 9.93 -1.90 -4.97
N GLU A 74 9.46 -0.65 -4.90
CA GLU A 74 8.12 -0.25 -5.37
C GLU A 74 7.93 -0.61 -6.86
N LYS A 75 8.92 -0.31 -7.72
CA LYS A 75 8.88 -0.67 -9.15
C LYS A 75 8.75 -2.18 -9.36
N LYS A 76 9.45 -3.02 -8.56
CA LYS A 76 9.34 -4.49 -8.68
C LYS A 76 7.94 -4.98 -8.30
N LEU A 77 7.35 -4.42 -7.24
CA LEU A 77 5.97 -4.76 -6.83
C LEU A 77 4.94 -4.25 -7.85
N GLN A 78 5.13 -3.05 -8.40
CA GLN A 78 4.28 -2.52 -9.46
C GLN A 78 4.32 -3.39 -10.72
N ARG A 79 5.47 -3.99 -11.06
CA ARG A 79 5.56 -4.96 -12.18
C ARG A 79 4.65 -6.17 -11.94
N VAL A 80 4.54 -6.67 -10.71
CA VAL A 80 3.62 -7.78 -10.39
C VAL A 80 2.17 -7.36 -10.62
N ALA A 81 1.77 -6.18 -10.16
CA ALA A 81 0.44 -5.64 -10.41
C ALA A 81 0.16 -5.47 -11.92
N ASN A 82 1.14 -5.00 -12.69
CA ASN A 82 1.03 -4.85 -14.14
C ASN A 82 0.88 -6.21 -14.85
N ILE A 83 1.57 -7.25 -14.39
CA ILE A 83 1.41 -8.60 -14.93
C ILE A 83 0.01 -9.15 -14.60
N ALA A 84 -0.47 -8.94 -13.37
CA ALA A 84 -1.84 -9.31 -12.99
C ALA A 84 -2.87 -8.62 -13.90
N GLN A 85 -2.72 -7.32 -14.13
CA GLN A 85 -3.58 -6.56 -15.04
C GLN A 85 -3.59 -7.16 -16.45
N LYS A 86 -2.43 -7.55 -17.00
CA LYS A 86 -2.35 -8.20 -18.31
C LYS A 86 -3.04 -9.56 -18.34
N ILE A 87 -2.95 -10.35 -17.28
CA ILE A 87 -3.60 -11.68 -17.19
C ILE A 87 -5.12 -11.52 -17.11
N ILE A 88 -5.59 -10.58 -16.31
CA ILE A 88 -7.03 -10.36 -16.08
C ILE A 88 -7.67 -9.65 -17.28
N GLY A 89 -6.93 -8.77 -17.96
CA GLY A 89 -7.40 -8.01 -19.11
C GLY A 89 -8.26 -6.80 -18.74
N CYS A 90 -8.14 -6.30 -17.50
CA CYS A 90 -8.81 -5.08 -17.06
C CYS A 90 -7.85 -4.16 -16.28
N PRO A 91 -8.09 -2.84 -16.25
CA PRO A 91 -7.31 -1.93 -15.42
C PRO A 91 -7.36 -2.32 -13.94
N LEU A 92 -6.19 -2.38 -13.30
CA LEU A 92 -6.06 -2.57 -11.86
C LEU A 92 -5.50 -1.29 -11.22
N PRO A 93 -5.81 -1.01 -9.94
CA PRO A 93 -5.26 0.17 -9.27
C PRO A 93 -3.73 0.07 -9.16
N SER A 94 -3.05 1.20 -9.36
CA SER A 94 -1.61 1.28 -9.13
C SER A 94 -1.27 1.08 -7.66
N LEU A 95 -0.03 0.71 -7.36
CA LEU A 95 0.46 0.52 -6.01
C LEU A 95 0.34 1.81 -5.19
N SER A 96 0.62 2.97 -5.81
CA SER A 96 0.43 4.29 -5.21
C SER A 96 -1.04 4.58 -4.92
N THR A 97 -1.96 4.20 -5.81
CA THR A 97 -3.41 4.34 -5.57
C THR A 97 -3.86 3.49 -4.39
N ILE A 98 -3.42 2.24 -4.31
CA ILE A 98 -3.70 1.33 -3.18
C ILE A 98 -3.17 1.95 -1.88
N TYR A 99 -1.92 2.41 -1.88
CA TYR A 99 -1.31 3.07 -0.74
C TYR A 99 -2.10 4.30 -0.28
N ASN A 100 -2.40 5.22 -1.19
CA ASN A 100 -3.07 6.46 -0.87
C ASN A 100 -4.46 6.21 -0.30
N SER A 101 -5.22 5.27 -0.89
CA SER A 101 -6.53 4.84 -0.38
C SER A 101 -6.44 4.32 1.06
N ARG A 102 -5.45 3.46 1.34
CA ARG A 102 -5.22 2.89 2.68
C ARG A 102 -4.75 3.95 3.68
N CYS A 103 -3.85 4.83 3.26
CA CYS A 103 -3.33 5.92 4.07
C CYS A 103 -4.48 6.85 4.50
N LEU A 104 -5.33 7.23 3.55
CA LEU A 104 -6.51 8.06 3.79
C LEU A 104 -7.55 7.35 4.67
N SER A 105 -7.82 6.07 4.44
CA SER A 105 -8.72 5.29 5.32
C SER A 105 -8.20 5.25 6.76
N ARG A 106 -6.90 4.99 6.96
CA ARG A 106 -6.28 4.96 8.28
C ARG A 106 -6.31 6.34 8.95
N ALA A 107 -5.99 7.40 8.21
CA ALA A 107 -6.04 8.77 8.73
C ALA A 107 -7.46 9.16 9.17
N ARG A 108 -8.48 8.81 8.37
CA ARG A 108 -9.89 9.02 8.74
C ARG A 108 -10.29 8.25 10.00
N ASN A 109 -9.79 7.03 10.19
CA ASN A 109 -10.06 6.27 11.41
C ASN A 109 -9.41 6.92 12.64
N ILE A 110 -8.18 7.42 12.52
CA ILE A 110 -7.52 8.17 13.59
C ILE A 110 -8.31 9.44 13.92
N LEU A 111 -8.78 10.18 12.91
CA LEU A 111 -9.58 11.40 13.10
C LEU A 111 -10.93 11.16 13.78
N LYS A 112 -11.50 9.95 13.65
CA LYS A 112 -12.75 9.56 14.31
C LYS A 112 -12.55 9.21 15.79
N ASP A 113 -11.33 8.81 16.18
CA ASP A 113 -11.01 8.39 17.53
C ASP A 113 -10.12 9.44 18.22
N THR A 114 -10.74 10.28 19.04
CA THR A 114 -10.04 11.32 19.80
C THR A 114 -9.09 10.77 20.86
N THR A 115 -9.23 9.49 21.24
CA THR A 115 -8.34 8.82 22.21
C THR A 115 -7.10 8.23 21.56
N HIS A 116 -7.08 8.15 20.23
CA HIS A 116 -5.96 7.59 19.49
C HIS A 116 -4.68 8.42 19.73
N PRO A 117 -3.53 7.79 20.03
CA PRO A 117 -2.29 8.50 20.37
C PRO A 117 -1.80 9.43 19.26
N GLY A 118 -2.10 9.12 18.00
CA GLY A 118 -1.78 9.95 16.83
C GLY A 118 -2.80 11.04 16.49
N PHE A 119 -3.92 11.19 17.22
CA PHE A 119 -4.96 12.19 16.91
C PHE A 119 -4.40 13.61 16.89
N HIS A 120 -3.57 13.95 17.88
CA HIS A 120 -2.94 15.26 18.04
C HIS A 120 -1.99 15.65 16.88
N LEU A 121 -1.63 14.72 15.99
CA LEU A 121 -0.80 15.00 14.81
C LEU A 121 -1.62 15.55 13.63
N PHE A 122 -2.94 15.44 13.69
CA PHE A 122 -3.86 15.95 12.67
C PHE A 122 -4.58 17.22 13.14
N ASN A 123 -3.83 18.32 13.28
CA ASN A 123 -4.41 19.60 13.70
C ASN A 123 -4.91 20.40 12.50
N LEU A 124 -6.14 20.89 12.55
CA LEU A 124 -6.67 21.83 11.55
C LEU A 124 -6.06 23.23 11.74
N LEU A 125 -5.90 23.95 10.63
CA LEU A 125 -5.63 25.39 10.64
C LEU A 125 -6.89 26.16 11.10
N PRO A 126 -6.75 27.43 11.54
CA PRO A 126 -7.89 28.25 11.97
C PRO A 126 -9.04 28.35 10.95
N SER A 127 -8.74 28.18 9.66
CA SER A 127 -9.74 28.14 8.59
C SER A 127 -10.62 26.89 8.59
N GLY A 128 -10.28 25.83 9.34
CA GLY A 128 -11.00 24.55 9.39
C GLY A 128 -10.88 23.70 8.12
N ARG A 129 -10.24 24.20 7.06
CA ARG A 129 -10.21 23.53 5.74
C ARG A 129 -8.98 22.66 5.49
N ARG A 130 -7.87 22.92 6.16
CA ARG A 130 -6.61 22.22 5.91
C ARG A 130 -5.96 21.80 7.21
N PHE A 131 -5.34 20.64 7.19
CA PHE A 131 -4.48 20.15 8.27
C PHE A 131 -3.11 20.83 8.20
N ARG A 132 -2.55 21.12 9.37
CA ARG A 132 -1.22 21.67 9.53
C ARG A 132 -0.19 20.67 9.04
N SER A 133 0.68 21.10 8.12
CA SER A 133 1.78 20.27 7.63
C SER A 133 2.76 19.93 8.76
N ILE A 134 3.25 18.69 8.75
CA ILE A 134 4.27 18.23 9.69
C ILE A 134 5.63 18.57 9.10
N ARG A 135 6.42 19.39 9.82
CA ARG A 135 7.76 19.77 9.38
C ARG A 135 8.69 18.57 9.43
N ALA A 136 9.15 18.10 8.28
CA ALA A 136 10.15 17.06 8.17
C ALA A 136 11.51 17.64 7.73
N ARG A 137 12.58 17.28 8.43
CA ARG A 137 13.97 17.67 8.06
C ARG A 137 14.68 16.62 7.21
N THR A 138 14.18 15.39 7.20
CA THR A 138 14.76 14.26 6.46
C THR A 138 13.70 13.66 5.54
N ASN A 139 14.13 13.11 4.40
CA ASN A 139 13.24 12.37 3.49
C ASN A 139 12.54 11.24 4.24
N ARG A 140 13.25 10.48 5.08
CA ARG A 140 12.67 9.41 5.91
C ARG A 140 11.44 9.86 6.72
N LEU A 141 11.51 11.03 7.37
CA LEU A 141 10.37 11.56 8.12
C LEU A 141 9.28 12.07 7.19
N ARG A 142 9.65 12.83 6.15
CA ARG A 142 8.71 13.38 5.16
C ARG A 142 7.88 12.29 4.50
N ASP A 143 8.53 11.16 4.26
CA ASP A 143 7.99 10.03 3.55
C ASP A 143 7.30 9.07 4.58
N SER A 144 7.33 9.34 5.88
CA SER A 144 6.58 8.52 6.86
C SER A 144 5.06 8.70 6.76
N PHE A 145 4.30 7.82 7.44
CA PHE A 145 2.84 7.80 7.40
C PHE A 145 2.19 9.16 7.69
N PHE A 146 2.53 9.83 8.80
CA PHE A 146 1.79 11.03 9.23
C PHE A 146 1.94 12.22 8.27
N PRO A 147 3.14 12.61 7.81
CA PRO A 147 3.27 13.73 6.88
C PRO A 147 2.64 13.44 5.51
N ILE A 148 2.74 12.20 5.03
CA ILE A 148 2.03 11.76 3.82
C ILE A 148 0.52 11.83 4.03
N ALA A 149 0.00 11.31 5.15
CA ALA A 149 -1.44 11.30 5.44
C ALA A 149 -2.02 12.72 5.48
N VAL A 150 -1.32 13.67 6.10
CA VAL A 150 -1.70 15.10 6.12
C VAL A 150 -1.72 15.67 4.71
N THR A 151 -0.71 15.36 3.89
CA THR A 151 -0.64 15.81 2.49
C THR A 151 -1.81 15.25 1.68
N ILE A 152 -2.08 13.95 1.78
CA ILE A 152 -3.19 13.29 1.10
C ILE A 152 -4.52 13.90 1.54
N LEU A 153 -4.74 14.07 2.85
CA LEU A 153 -5.96 14.68 3.37
C LEU A 153 -6.15 16.09 2.79
N ASN A 154 -5.11 16.92 2.79
CA ASN A 154 -5.18 18.28 2.24
C ASN A 154 -5.46 18.33 0.74
N SER A 155 -5.02 17.32 -0.02
CA SER A 155 -5.34 17.18 -1.45
C SER A 155 -6.74 16.63 -1.71
N ASN A 156 -7.40 16.04 -0.71
CA ASN A 156 -8.74 15.47 -0.79
C ASN A 156 -9.83 16.35 -0.13
N VAL A 157 -9.45 17.49 0.48
CA VAL A 157 -10.43 18.47 0.97
C VAL A 157 -10.87 19.35 -0.20
N HIS A 158 -12.00 18.98 -0.79
CA HIS A 158 -12.83 19.82 -1.66
C HIS A 158 -14.23 19.91 -1.05
#